data_AF-A0A423PA84-F1
#
_entry.id   AF-A0A423PA84-F1
#
_cell.length_a   1.000
_cell.length_b   1.000
_cell.length_c   1.000
_cell.angle_alpha   90.00
_cell.angle_beta   90.00
_cell.angle_gamma   90.00
#
_symmetry.space_group_name_H-M   'P 1'
#
loop_
_entity.id
_entity.type
_entity.pdbx_description
1 polymer ?
#
loop_
_entity_poly.entity_id
_entity_poly.type
_entity_poly.pdbx_seq_one_letter_code
_entity_poly.pdbx_strand_id
1 'polypeptide(L)'
;MSLANINNTAFTAHLYLDGRPVVLNQQRLQQALRDLRITQGEKLHAEVGLADLRISSFITLADHEDDPPLLLKFVAQGDLYAISLVHPGAFEGARLFIEDKTHNLLASTRAPAQYFSISTHGASKASLSNIEPGPAYVELTAEPNDRPLYRHMSSGMSTFLDVDPNGTGHNAFNNKPATFVIKLFR
;
A
#
# COMPACT_ATOMS: atom_id res chain seq x y z
N MET A 1 -3.62 -16.48 35.25
CA MET A 1 -3.87 -15.84 33.95
C MET A 1 -2.57 -15.20 33.49
N SER A 2 -1.96 -15.75 32.45
CA SER A 2 -0.67 -15.32 31.92
C SER A 2 -0.87 -14.06 31.08
N LEU A 3 -0.29 -12.94 31.49
CA LEU A 3 -0.03 -11.79 30.62
C LEU A 3 0.91 -12.28 29.52
N ALA A 4 0.34 -12.69 28.38
CA ALA A 4 1.13 -12.96 27.20
C ALA A 4 1.90 -11.69 26.86
N ASN A 5 3.23 -11.74 27.02
CA ASN A 5 4.15 -10.81 26.40
C ASN A 5 3.92 -10.92 24.88
N ILE A 6 2.97 -10.15 24.35
CA ILE A 6 2.90 -9.86 22.93
C ILE A 6 4.12 -8.96 22.70
N ASN A 7 5.24 -9.58 22.33
CA ASN A 7 6.37 -8.86 21.79
C ASN A 7 5.84 -8.09 20.58
N ASN A 8 5.54 -6.81 20.78
CA ASN A 8 4.93 -5.95 19.79
C ASN A 8 6.01 -5.60 18.77
N THR A 9 6.33 -6.58 17.91
CA THR A 9 7.37 -6.48 16.91
C THR A 9 6.86 -5.57 15.80
N ALA A 10 7.33 -4.33 15.84
CA ALA A 10 7.12 -3.39 14.75
C ALA A 10 8.36 -3.36 13.86
N PHE A 11 8.16 -3.21 12.56
CA PHE A 11 9.24 -2.96 11.62
C PHE A 11 8.79 -1.96 10.57
N THR A 12 9.77 -1.36 9.90
CA THR A 12 9.53 -0.44 8.79
C THR A 12 10.02 -1.05 7.49
N ALA A 13 9.31 -0.79 6.41
CA ALA A 13 9.69 -1.27 5.09
C ALA A 13 9.20 -0.35 3.98
N HIS A 14 9.81 -0.52 2.82
CA HIS A 14 9.29 -0.03 1.55
C HIS A 14 8.64 -1.19 0.79
N LEU A 15 7.64 -0.87 -0.02
CA LEU A 15 7.04 -1.78 -0.98
C LEU A 15 7.30 -1.27 -2.39
N TYR A 16 7.53 -2.19 -3.31
CA TYR A 16 7.71 -1.93 -4.73
C TYR A 16 6.85 -2.90 -5.54
N LEU A 17 6.43 -2.48 -6.73
CA LEU A 17 5.77 -3.35 -7.70
C LEU A 17 6.27 -2.99 -9.10
N ASP A 18 6.65 -4.00 -9.89
CA ASP A 18 7.19 -3.81 -11.24
C ASP A 18 8.33 -2.79 -11.29
N GLY A 19 9.25 -2.86 -10.32
CA GLY A 19 10.40 -1.94 -10.19
C GLY A 19 10.06 -0.56 -9.62
N ARG A 20 8.78 -0.18 -9.52
CA ARG A 20 8.38 1.15 -9.05
C ARG A 20 8.00 1.17 -7.56
N PRO A 21 8.38 2.24 -6.83
CA PRO A 21 7.98 2.42 -5.45
C PRO A 21 6.46 2.51 -5.27
N VAL A 22 5.95 1.89 -4.21
CA VAL A 22 4.62 2.19 -3.67
C VAL A 22 4.70 3.53 -2.92
N VAL A 23 3.77 4.44 -3.23
CA VAL A 23 3.70 5.80 -2.68
C VAL A 23 2.29 6.21 -2.29
N LEU A 24 2.18 7.24 -1.46
CA LEU A 24 0.94 7.97 -1.24
C LEU A 24 0.67 8.86 -2.47
N ASN A 25 -0.56 8.93 -2.96
CA ASN A 25 -0.87 9.72 -4.16
C ASN A 25 -0.59 11.21 -3.95
N GLN A 26 -0.77 11.74 -2.73
CA GLN A 26 -0.30 13.09 -2.38
C GLN A 26 1.18 13.30 -2.73
N GLN A 27 2.04 12.34 -2.37
CA GLN A 27 3.47 12.39 -2.64
C GLN A 27 3.73 12.35 -4.16
N ARG A 28 3.04 11.47 -4.89
CA ARG A 28 3.14 11.38 -6.36
C ARG A 28 2.76 12.70 -7.04
N LEU A 29 1.65 13.30 -6.64
CA LEU A 29 1.19 14.58 -7.19
C LEU A 29 2.14 15.75 -6.86
N GLN A 30 2.67 15.80 -5.63
CA GLN A 30 3.69 16.77 -5.25
C GLN A 30 4.97 16.62 -6.07
N GLN A 31 5.36 15.38 -6.39
CA GLN A 31 6.51 15.09 -7.22
C GLN A 31 6.27 15.52 -8.68
N ALA A 32 5.09 15.22 -9.23
CA ALA A 32 4.71 15.68 -10.57
C ALA A 32 4.81 17.21 -10.70
N LEU A 33 4.38 17.98 -9.68
CA LEU A 33 4.50 19.45 -9.68
C LEU A 33 5.94 19.98 -9.62
N ARG A 34 6.93 19.14 -9.28
CA ARG A 34 8.36 19.52 -9.29
C ARG A 34 9.02 19.27 -10.63
N ASP A 35 8.40 18.48 -11.51
CA ASP A 35 8.95 18.24 -12.84
C ASP A 35 8.79 19.50 -13.72
N LEU A 36 9.92 19.98 -14.24
CA LEU A 36 10.02 21.16 -15.08
C LEU A 36 9.42 20.95 -16.49
N ARG A 37 9.10 19.71 -16.86
CA ARG A 37 8.63 19.33 -18.20
C ARG A 37 7.13 19.06 -18.29
N ILE A 38 6.36 19.25 -17.21
CA ILE A 38 4.92 19.05 -17.23
C ILE A 38 4.20 20.14 -18.03
N THR A 39 3.11 19.77 -18.68
CA THR A 39 2.17 20.70 -19.30
C THR A 39 1.34 21.44 -18.26
N GLN A 40 0.77 22.59 -18.64
CA GLN A 40 -0.15 23.33 -17.76
C GLN A 40 -1.39 22.50 -17.38
N GLY A 41 -1.86 21.61 -18.27
CA GLY A 41 -2.98 20.72 -17.99
C GLY A 41 -2.65 19.70 -16.90
N GLU A 42 -1.48 19.06 -16.98
CA GLU A 42 -1.00 18.13 -15.96
C GLU A 42 -0.78 18.81 -14.61
N LYS A 43 -0.23 20.04 -14.63
CA LYS A 43 -0.08 20.86 -13.44
C LYS A 43 -1.43 21.11 -12.74
N LEU A 44 -2.42 21.59 -13.48
CA LEU A 44 -3.76 21.86 -12.93
C LEU A 44 -4.42 20.58 -12.40
N HIS A 45 -4.26 19.45 -13.12
CA HIS A 45 -4.77 18.16 -12.66
C HIS A 45 -4.14 17.74 -11.32
N ALA A 46 -2.82 17.93 -11.17
CA ALA A 46 -2.14 17.64 -9.91
C ALA A 46 -2.57 18.57 -8.77
N GLU A 47 -2.75 19.87 -9.04
CA GLU A 47 -3.28 20.83 -8.06
C GLU A 47 -4.69 20.46 -7.60
N VAL A 48 -5.58 20.06 -8.52
CA VAL A 48 -6.93 19.57 -8.18
C VAL A 48 -6.85 18.31 -7.32
N GLY A 49 -5.99 17.35 -7.66
CA GLY A 49 -5.82 16.12 -6.89
C GLY A 49 -5.25 16.36 -5.48
N LEU A 50 -4.39 17.37 -5.30
CA LEU A 50 -3.87 17.77 -3.99
C LEU A 50 -4.90 18.51 -3.13
N ALA A 51 -5.84 19.22 -3.75
CA ALA A 51 -6.94 19.88 -3.05
C ALA A 51 -8.01 18.88 -2.56
N ASP A 52 -8.09 17.69 -3.17
CA ASP A 52 -9.01 16.62 -2.78
C ASP A 52 -8.31 15.61 -1.84
N LEU A 53 -8.72 15.61 -0.57
CA LEU A 53 -8.18 14.70 0.44
C LEU A 53 -8.38 13.22 0.09
N ARG A 54 -9.49 12.87 -0.57
CA ARG A 54 -9.76 11.50 -0.98
C ARG A 54 -8.80 11.11 -2.09
N ILE A 55 -8.64 11.93 -3.13
CA ILE A 55 -7.69 11.67 -4.22
C ILE A 55 -6.26 11.58 -3.67
N SER A 56 -5.89 12.45 -2.74
CA SER A 56 -4.57 12.44 -2.10
C SER A 56 -4.30 11.19 -1.25
N SER A 57 -5.34 10.56 -0.71
CA SER A 57 -5.25 9.43 0.23
C SER A 57 -4.94 8.07 -0.40
N PHE A 58 -5.00 7.95 -1.73
CA PHE A 58 -4.78 6.66 -2.40
C PHE A 58 -3.35 6.15 -2.20
N ILE A 59 -3.21 4.85 -2.00
CA ILE A 59 -1.94 4.16 -2.19
C ILE A 59 -1.81 3.79 -3.67
N THR A 60 -0.70 4.18 -4.28
CA THR A 60 -0.42 4.05 -5.71
C THR A 60 1.03 3.63 -5.96
N LEU A 61 1.40 3.43 -7.21
CA LEU A 61 2.80 3.44 -7.63
C LEU A 61 3.25 4.85 -7.97
N ALA A 62 4.55 5.09 -7.78
CA ALA A 62 5.21 6.29 -8.26
C ALA A 62 5.23 6.33 -9.80
N ASP A 63 5.45 7.52 -10.36
CA ASP A 63 5.50 7.70 -11.81
C ASP A 63 6.85 7.20 -12.35
N HIS A 64 7.93 7.30 -11.57
CA HIS A 64 9.28 6.85 -11.91
C HIS A 64 9.89 5.87 -10.90
N GLU A 65 10.88 5.09 -11.33
CA GLU A 65 11.57 4.09 -10.50
C GLU A 65 12.47 4.72 -9.42
N ASP A 66 12.97 5.93 -9.66
CA ASP A 66 13.85 6.70 -8.80
C ASP A 66 13.10 7.63 -7.82
N ASP A 67 11.78 7.70 -7.92
CA ASP A 67 10.96 8.42 -6.97
C ASP A 67 11.14 7.86 -5.54
N PRO A 68 11.07 8.70 -4.50
CA PRO A 68 11.27 8.24 -3.13
C PRO A 68 10.17 7.26 -2.71
N PRO A 69 10.48 6.09 -2.13
CA PRO A 69 9.47 5.14 -1.67
C PRO A 69 8.75 5.64 -0.42
N LEU A 70 7.48 5.24 -0.25
CA LEU A 70 6.77 5.45 1.01
C LEU A 70 7.33 4.55 2.11
N LEU A 71 7.55 5.12 3.29
CA LEU A 71 7.95 4.37 4.48
C LEU A 71 6.70 3.89 5.22
N LEU A 72 6.55 2.58 5.32
CA LEU A 72 5.42 1.92 5.98
C LEU A 72 5.90 1.26 7.27
N LYS A 73 5.18 1.51 8.37
CA LYS A 73 5.37 0.85 9.66
C LYS A 73 4.32 -0.25 9.82
N PHE A 74 4.81 -1.47 9.98
CA PHE A 74 4.04 -2.68 10.24
C PHE A 74 4.09 -2.95 11.74
N VAL A 75 2.93 -3.03 12.39
CA VAL A 75 2.81 -3.35 13.82
C VAL A 75 2.07 -4.67 13.95
N ALA A 76 2.76 -5.68 14.49
CA ALA A 76 2.21 -7.02 14.63
C ALA A 76 1.08 -7.09 15.68
N GLN A 77 0.02 -7.82 15.32
CA GLN A 77 -1.11 -8.18 16.18
C GLN A 77 -1.36 -9.69 15.96
N GLY A 78 -0.55 -10.54 16.61
CA GLY A 78 -0.47 -11.96 16.26
C GLY A 78 0.20 -12.13 14.90
N ASP A 79 -0.43 -12.88 13.99
CA ASP A 79 0.07 -13.13 12.63
C ASP A 79 -0.43 -12.09 11.60
N LEU A 80 -1.00 -10.98 12.10
CA LEU A 80 -1.54 -9.89 11.30
C LEU A 80 -0.79 -8.58 11.58
N TYR A 81 -0.95 -7.62 10.69
CA TYR A 81 -0.28 -6.32 10.76
C TYR A 81 -1.27 -5.17 10.61
N ALA A 82 -1.22 -4.24 11.55
CA ALA A 82 -1.70 -2.88 11.32
C ALA A 82 -0.59 -2.11 10.59
N ILE A 83 -0.89 -1.57 9.41
CA ILE A 83 0.08 -0.85 8.58
C ILE A 83 -0.22 0.65 8.65
N SER A 84 0.81 1.45 8.93
CA SER A 84 0.70 2.90 9.04
C SER A 84 1.81 3.61 8.26
N LEU A 85 1.54 4.84 7.85
CA LEU A 85 2.47 5.68 7.12
C LEU A 85 3.42 6.38 8.10
N VAL A 86 4.71 6.36 7.78
CA VAL A 86 5.70 7.28 8.35
C VAL A 86 5.91 8.39 7.33
N HIS A 87 5.00 9.35 7.31
CA HIS A 87 4.94 10.43 6.32
C HIS A 87 4.63 11.76 7.01
N PRO A 88 5.31 12.87 6.69
CA PRO A 88 4.99 14.17 7.29
C PRO A 88 3.67 14.74 6.75
N GLY A 89 3.01 15.58 7.55
CA GLY A 89 1.85 16.37 7.11
C GLY A 89 0.50 15.71 7.36
N ALA A 90 -0.47 15.93 6.46
CA ALA A 90 -1.87 15.58 6.70
C ALA A 90 -2.14 14.07 6.90
N PHE A 91 -1.23 13.22 6.44
CA PHE A 91 -1.31 11.77 6.55
C PHE A 91 -0.30 11.19 7.56
N GLU A 92 0.24 12.01 8.46
CA GLU A 92 1.12 11.53 9.52
C GLU A 92 0.41 10.50 10.42
N GLY A 93 1.01 9.31 10.54
CA GLY A 93 0.42 8.20 11.28
C GLY A 93 -0.86 7.63 10.67
N ALA A 94 -1.22 8.03 9.45
CA ALA A 94 -2.38 7.49 8.75
C ALA A 94 -2.24 5.97 8.60
N ARG A 95 -3.35 5.25 8.78
CA ARG A 95 -3.40 3.80 8.65
C ARG A 95 -3.87 3.42 7.27
N LEU A 96 -3.32 2.33 6.74
CA LEU A 96 -3.87 1.68 5.57
C LEU A 96 -5.21 1.05 5.89
N PHE A 97 -6.18 1.23 5.00
CA PHE A 97 -7.48 0.60 5.09
C PHE A 97 -8.09 0.42 3.70
N ILE A 98 -8.96 -0.57 3.57
CA ILE A 98 -9.81 -0.79 2.41
C ILE A 98 -11.10 0.01 2.59
N GLU A 99 -11.43 0.86 1.62
CA GLU A 99 -12.70 1.60 1.59
C GLU A 99 -13.86 0.68 1.18
N ASP A 100 -14.83 0.47 2.08
CA ASP A 100 -15.93 -0.49 1.89
C ASP A 100 -16.69 -0.35 0.56
N LYS A 101 -16.89 0.88 0.06
CA LYS A 101 -17.69 1.14 -1.14
C LYS A 101 -16.95 0.87 -2.44
N THR A 102 -15.65 1.14 -2.46
CA THR A 102 -14.87 1.14 -3.70
C THR A 102 -13.76 0.11 -3.70
N HIS A 103 -13.58 -0.60 -2.58
CA HIS A 103 -12.55 -1.61 -2.38
C HIS A 103 -11.12 -1.08 -2.47
N ASN A 104 -10.91 0.23 -2.61
CA ASN A 104 -9.59 0.82 -2.76
C ASN A 104 -8.82 0.84 -1.44
N LEU A 105 -7.52 0.57 -1.54
CA LEU A 105 -6.54 0.79 -0.49
C LEU A 105 -6.21 2.28 -0.37
N LEU A 106 -6.55 2.85 0.77
CA LEU A 106 -6.36 4.27 1.10
C LEU A 106 -5.59 4.41 2.42
N ALA A 107 -5.09 5.61 2.68
CA ALA A 107 -4.52 6.01 3.96
C ALA A 107 -5.44 7.00 4.68
N SER A 108 -5.70 6.79 5.98
CA SER A 108 -6.47 7.75 6.77
C SER A 108 -6.06 7.77 8.24
N THR A 109 -6.01 8.96 8.84
CA THR A 109 -5.78 9.15 10.28
C THR A 109 -7.04 8.88 11.11
N ARG A 110 -8.20 8.72 10.46
CA ARG A 110 -9.51 8.52 11.11
C ARG A 110 -10.11 7.13 10.85
N ALA A 111 -9.49 6.34 9.98
CA ALA A 111 -9.99 5.00 9.67
C ALA A 111 -9.86 4.08 10.89
N PRO A 112 -10.86 3.18 11.09
CA PRO A 112 -10.72 2.11 12.07
C PRO A 112 -9.49 1.25 11.75
N ALA A 113 -8.93 0.59 12.75
CA ALA A 113 -7.83 -0.33 12.53
C ALA A 113 -8.32 -1.51 11.67
N GLN A 114 -7.73 -1.64 10.49
CA GLN A 114 -7.81 -2.84 9.67
C GLN A 114 -6.46 -3.56 9.72
N TYR A 115 -6.51 -4.86 9.47
CA TYR A 115 -5.35 -5.71 9.57
C TYR A 115 -5.08 -6.40 8.25
N PHE A 116 -3.81 -6.65 8.01
CA PHE A 116 -3.32 -7.30 6.81
C PHE A 116 -2.44 -8.48 7.20
N SER A 117 -2.58 -9.61 6.52
CA SER A 117 -1.57 -10.66 6.57
C SER A 117 -0.58 -10.46 5.42
N ILE A 118 0.65 -10.93 5.64
CA ILE A 118 1.71 -10.95 4.64
C ILE A 118 1.90 -12.40 4.25
N SER A 119 1.84 -12.73 2.96
CA SER A 119 2.25 -14.05 2.47
C SER A 119 3.62 -13.95 1.80
N THR A 120 4.41 -15.01 1.88
CA THR A 120 5.69 -15.20 1.20
C THR A 120 5.68 -16.57 0.51
N HIS A 121 6.70 -16.89 -0.30
CA HIS A 121 6.83 -18.23 -0.89
C HIS A 121 6.83 -19.37 0.16
N GLY A 122 7.28 -19.11 1.39
CA GLY A 122 7.42 -20.12 2.45
C GLY A 122 6.34 -20.09 3.54
N ALA A 123 5.47 -19.07 3.58
CA ALA A 123 4.50 -18.89 4.65
C ALA A 123 3.29 -18.07 4.19
N SER A 124 2.07 -18.54 4.49
CA SER A 124 0.82 -17.84 4.15
C SER A 124 0.50 -16.66 5.07
N LYS A 125 0.94 -16.72 6.34
CA LYS A 125 0.94 -15.60 7.29
C LYS A 125 2.33 -15.44 7.88
N ALA A 126 3.19 -14.78 7.10
CA ALA A 126 4.58 -14.54 7.40
C ALA A 126 4.72 -13.53 8.56
N SER A 127 5.53 -13.91 9.54
CA SER A 127 6.04 -13.01 10.58
C SER A 127 7.30 -12.28 10.10
N LEU A 128 7.82 -11.31 10.87
CA LEU A 128 9.08 -10.64 10.55
C LEU A 128 10.25 -11.63 10.37
N SER A 129 10.31 -12.72 11.15
CA SER A 129 11.38 -13.72 11.01
C SER A 129 11.30 -14.54 9.73
N ASN A 130 10.17 -14.48 9.01
CA ASN A 130 10.02 -15.12 7.70
C ASN A 130 10.48 -14.21 6.54
N ILE A 131 10.76 -12.94 6.81
CA ILE A 131 11.23 -11.97 5.81
C ILE A 131 12.74 -11.87 5.94
N GLU A 132 13.47 -12.34 4.93
CA GLU A 132 14.92 -12.23 4.90
C GLU A 132 15.38 -10.75 4.95
N PRO A 133 16.59 -10.44 5.41
CA PRO A 133 17.11 -9.08 5.47
C PRO A 133 17.22 -8.35 4.11
N GLY A 134 17.10 -9.07 3.00
CA GLY A 134 17.12 -8.55 1.63
C GLY A 134 15.72 -8.26 1.07
N PRO A 135 15.62 -7.83 -0.21
CA PRO A 135 14.35 -7.73 -0.90
C PRO A 135 13.67 -9.10 -0.97
N ALA A 136 12.38 -9.15 -0.63
CA ALA A 136 11.59 -10.38 -0.67
C ALA A 136 10.25 -10.16 -1.37
N TYR A 137 9.75 -11.17 -2.08
CA TYR A 137 8.41 -11.13 -2.65
C TYR A 137 7.36 -11.40 -1.57
N VAL A 138 6.35 -10.55 -1.53
CA VAL A 138 5.21 -10.67 -0.62
C VAL A 138 3.90 -10.35 -1.30
N GLU A 139 2.81 -10.94 -0.82
CA GLU A 139 1.47 -10.46 -1.10
C GLU A 139 0.85 -9.93 0.19
N LEU A 140 0.01 -8.90 0.06
CA LEU A 140 -0.77 -8.36 1.15
C LEU A 140 -2.22 -8.83 1.01
N THR A 141 -2.78 -9.31 2.10
CA THR A 141 -4.16 -9.79 2.17
C THR A 141 -4.91 -9.04 3.24
N ALA A 142 -6.03 -8.42 2.87
CA ALA A 142 -6.92 -7.74 3.79
C ALA A 142 -7.72 -8.76 4.61
N GLU A 143 -7.67 -8.60 5.93
CA GLU A 143 -8.26 -9.52 6.91
C GLU A 143 -9.46 -8.86 7.59
N PRO A 144 -10.50 -9.63 8.00
CA PRO A 144 -10.52 -11.10 8.11
C PRO A 144 -11.04 -11.84 6.87
N ASN A 145 -11.34 -11.13 5.78
CA ASN A 145 -12.04 -11.73 4.63
C ASN A 145 -11.13 -12.50 3.66
N ASP A 146 -9.84 -12.65 3.98
CA ASP A 146 -8.83 -13.34 3.16
C ASP A 146 -8.78 -12.81 1.70
N ARG A 147 -8.79 -11.48 1.57
CA ARG A 147 -8.85 -10.81 0.26
C ARG A 147 -7.50 -10.24 -0.14
N PRO A 148 -6.78 -10.87 -1.09
CA PRO A 148 -5.50 -10.34 -1.55
C PRO A 148 -5.68 -9.00 -2.27
N LEU A 149 -4.63 -8.18 -2.27
CA LEU A 149 -4.63 -6.94 -3.02
C LEU A 149 -4.38 -7.21 -4.51
N TYR A 150 -5.19 -6.60 -5.37
CA TYR A 150 -5.05 -6.57 -6.81
C TYR A 150 -4.66 -5.19 -7.29
N ARG A 151 -3.82 -5.13 -8.32
CA ARG A 151 -3.53 -3.88 -9.02
C ARG A 151 -4.64 -3.59 -10.02
N HIS A 152 -5.14 -2.36 -10.01
CA HIS A 152 -6.03 -1.81 -11.01
C HIS A 152 -5.45 -0.55 -11.62
N MET A 153 -5.39 -0.48 -12.94
CA MET A 153 -4.90 0.69 -13.66
C MET A 153 -6.06 1.45 -14.28
N SER A 154 -6.20 2.72 -13.91
CA SER A 154 -7.23 3.60 -14.46
C SER A 154 -6.66 4.98 -14.68
N SER A 155 -6.90 5.55 -15.87
CA SER A 155 -6.43 6.89 -16.25
C SER A 155 -4.95 7.16 -15.94
N GLY A 156 -4.09 6.16 -16.19
CA GLY A 156 -2.64 6.25 -15.95
C GLY A 156 -2.20 6.06 -14.49
N MET A 157 -3.11 5.99 -13.53
CA MET A 157 -2.82 5.76 -12.11
C MET A 157 -2.99 4.28 -11.75
N SER A 158 -2.06 3.75 -10.94
CA SER A 158 -2.21 2.42 -10.34
C SER A 158 -2.88 2.54 -8.97
N THR A 159 -3.96 1.81 -8.76
CA THR A 159 -4.66 1.68 -7.48
C THR A 159 -4.63 0.23 -7.03
N PHE A 160 -4.83 -0.01 -5.74
CA PHE A 160 -4.87 -1.35 -5.16
C PHE A 160 -6.24 -1.62 -4.57
N LEU A 161 -6.79 -2.80 -4.82
CA LEU A 161 -8.12 -3.19 -4.34
C LEU A 161 -8.12 -4.57 -3.69
N ASP A 162 -9.00 -4.81 -2.72
CA ASP A 162 -9.23 -6.15 -2.14
C ASP A 162 -10.21 -7.01 -2.98
N VAL A 163 -10.53 -6.58 -4.20
CA VAL A 163 -11.39 -7.29 -5.14
C VAL A 163 -10.73 -7.33 -6.51
N ASP A 164 -10.89 -8.43 -7.24
CA ASP A 164 -10.39 -8.54 -8.60
C ASP A 164 -11.10 -7.51 -9.50
N PRO A 165 -10.38 -6.51 -10.06
CA PRO A 165 -10.99 -5.48 -10.88
C PRO A 165 -11.53 -6.01 -12.22
N ASN A 166 -11.11 -7.21 -12.64
CA ASN A 166 -11.55 -7.86 -13.88
C ASN A 166 -12.37 -9.12 -13.62
N GLY A 167 -13.04 -9.23 -12.47
CA GLY A 167 -13.85 -10.40 -12.12
C GLY A 167 -14.94 -10.67 -13.16
N THR A 168 -14.66 -11.56 -14.10
CA THR A 168 -15.61 -11.98 -15.17
C THR A 168 -16.50 -13.15 -14.73
N GLY A 169 -16.34 -13.65 -13.50
CA GLY A 169 -16.95 -14.90 -13.03
C GLY A 169 -16.30 -16.16 -13.60
N HIS A 170 -15.30 -16.02 -14.49
CA HIS A 170 -14.54 -17.10 -15.09
C HIS A 170 -13.08 -17.04 -14.61
N ASN A 171 -12.69 -18.02 -13.78
CA ASN A 171 -11.37 -18.08 -13.14
C ASN A 171 -10.16 -17.96 -14.08
N ALA A 172 -10.32 -18.28 -15.37
CA ALA A 172 -9.25 -18.18 -16.37
C ALA A 172 -8.87 -16.74 -16.73
N PHE A 173 -9.72 -15.75 -16.43
CA PHE A 173 -9.50 -14.34 -16.75
C PHE A 173 -9.34 -13.46 -15.51
N ASN A 174 -9.36 -14.07 -14.32
CA ASN A 174 -9.13 -13.34 -13.08
C ASN A 174 -7.68 -12.83 -13.03
N ASN A 175 -7.49 -11.64 -12.49
CA ASN A 175 -6.14 -11.14 -12.26
C ASN A 175 -5.42 -11.96 -11.20
N LYS A 176 -4.10 -11.95 -11.27
CA LYS A 176 -3.27 -12.41 -10.17
C LYS A 176 -3.20 -11.33 -9.09
N PRO A 177 -3.15 -11.72 -7.80
CA PRO A 177 -2.75 -10.80 -6.74
C PRO A 177 -1.49 -10.01 -7.07
N ALA A 178 -1.38 -8.81 -6.52
CA ALA A 178 -0.19 -7.99 -6.61
C ALA A 178 0.93 -8.60 -5.74
N THR A 179 1.98 -9.08 -6.40
CA THR A 179 3.19 -9.57 -5.73
C THR A 179 4.19 -8.43 -5.56
N PHE A 180 4.19 -7.81 -4.37
CA PHE A 180 5.10 -6.73 -4.03
C PHE A 180 6.50 -7.25 -3.72
N VAL A 181 7.50 -6.40 -3.91
CA VAL A 181 8.82 -6.58 -3.29
C VAL A 181 8.86 -5.74 -2.02
N ILE A 182 9.02 -6.38 -0.87
CA ILE A 182 9.27 -5.72 0.41
C ILE A 182 10.77 -5.55 0.64
N LYS A 183 11.17 -4.37 1.10
CA LYS A 183 12.55 -4.08 1.52
C LYS A 183 12.52 -3.48 2.92
N LEU A 184 13.05 -4.20 3.89
CA LEU A 184 13.14 -3.74 5.27
C LEU A 184 14.01 -2.48 5.37
N PHE A 185 13.52 -1.48 6.08
CA PHE A 185 14.24 -0.24 6.38
C PHE A 185 14.89 -0.39 7.77
N ARG A 186 16.20 -0.18 7.85
CA ARG A 186 16.99 -0.29 9.10
C ARG A 186 17.03 1.03 9.85
#